data_AF-A0A2L1C7X2-F1
#
_entry.id   AF-A0A2L1C7X2-F1
#
_cell.length_a   1.000
_cell.length_b   1.000
_cell.length_c   1.000
_cell.angle_alpha   90.00
_cell.angle_beta   90.00
_cell.angle_gamma   90.00
#
_symmetry.space_group_name_H-M   'P 1'
#
loop_
_entity.id
_entity.type
_entity.pdbx_description
1 polymer ?
#
loop_
_entity_poly.entity_id
_entity_poly.type
_entity_poly.pdbx_seq_one_letter_code
_entity_poly.pdbx_strand_id
1 'polypeptide(L)'
;MKKLNADDYIDILNDVLKDICPTDSEKEELKIFSDKIISKIKDISKYPVLDIIQVGSTARDANLKNDHDIDIFLRFEKETDRDMLKELGLKLGKDVINYFNGKSWIEYAEHPYVSGEIGKFNLDIVPCYDIENCEKIISAVDRTPLHNEFLLNAYENNDLSNDIRLLKKFLKGLGIYGSDLKTAGFSGYLCELLILKYGGFLNLLSAVQTWKPKHSIVLNEIYEMYDLKKDHDFLKFNDSLVVYDPVDLNRNVAAALNEENLCKFIFYSKMFLKKPSKEFFYGFYKKTTDLLNQRKRGYLITLEISRPENVVEDVIYPQMEKIQKSINKLVKEHDFEYLRYQNFADDDTCYLSWEFLIHELPDVKLRIGPPVYSEQGVLNFITHNEHYFVKECNVCAYKTRKYKNIQILFEDIVNGKLKNIITYPKYVCPENAKIRLGTFIERK
;
A
#
# COMPACT_ATOMS: atom_id res chain seq x y z
N MET A 1 -22.30 5.43 29.93
CA MET A 1 -21.73 6.24 28.83
C MET A 1 -22.85 7.06 28.23
N LYS A 2 -22.74 8.40 28.18
CA LYS A 2 -23.73 9.24 27.48
C LYS A 2 -23.82 8.74 26.03
N LYS A 3 -25.03 8.50 25.53
CA LYS A 3 -25.25 8.39 24.08
C LYS A 3 -24.82 9.74 23.49
N LEU A 4 -23.88 9.74 22.56
CA LEU A 4 -23.58 10.92 21.75
C LEU A 4 -24.85 11.27 20.96
N ASN A 5 -25.18 12.55 20.90
CA ASN A 5 -26.25 13.02 20.04
C ASN A 5 -25.74 13.11 18.60
N ALA A 6 -26.64 13.05 17.61
CA ALA A 6 -26.26 13.20 16.20
C ALA A 6 -25.49 14.52 15.94
N ASP A 7 -25.80 15.56 16.71
CA ASP A 7 -25.20 16.89 16.62
C ASP A 7 -23.69 16.89 16.90
N ASP A 8 -23.19 16.01 17.78
CA ASP A 8 -21.76 15.96 18.15
C ASP A 8 -20.86 15.56 16.96
N TYR A 9 -21.39 14.75 16.03
CA TYR A 9 -20.65 14.36 14.83
C TYR A 9 -20.67 15.49 13.80
N ILE A 10 -21.84 16.11 13.61
CA ILE A 10 -22.07 17.11 12.57
C ILE A 10 -21.12 18.29 12.75
N ASP A 11 -20.96 18.80 13.97
CA ASP A 11 -20.08 19.93 14.24
C ASP A 11 -18.61 19.61 13.91
N ILE A 12 -18.13 18.42 14.32
CA ILE A 12 -16.76 17.99 14.06
C ILE A 12 -16.51 17.80 12.56
N LEU A 13 -17.45 17.14 11.86
CA LEU A 13 -17.32 16.87 10.43
C LEU A 13 -17.39 18.17 9.62
N ASN A 14 -18.32 19.08 9.94
CA ASN A 14 -18.42 20.39 9.29
C ASN A 14 -17.15 21.21 9.46
N ASP A 15 -16.56 21.19 10.65
CA ASP A 15 -15.31 21.87 10.86
C ASP A 15 -14.14 21.24 10.09
N VAL A 16 -14.07 19.92 10.00
CA VAL A 16 -13.07 19.25 9.16
C VAL A 16 -13.27 19.63 7.69
N LEU A 17 -14.52 19.66 7.21
CA LEU A 17 -14.86 20.05 5.83
C LEU A 17 -14.38 21.46 5.47
N LYS A 18 -14.47 22.43 6.40
CA LYS A 18 -13.92 23.79 6.19
C LYS A 18 -12.42 23.79 5.85
N ASP A 19 -11.68 22.83 6.41
CA ASP A 19 -10.24 22.72 6.20
C ASP A 19 -9.89 21.93 4.93
N ILE A 20 -10.71 20.92 4.57
CA ILE A 20 -10.36 19.93 3.54
C ILE A 20 -11.10 20.10 2.22
N CYS A 21 -12.17 20.88 2.14
CA CYS A 21 -12.87 21.12 0.88
C CYS A 21 -12.09 22.15 0.04
N PRO A 22 -11.84 21.87 -1.25
CA PRO A 22 -11.40 22.88 -2.19
C PRO A 22 -12.38 24.05 -2.23
N THR A 23 -11.84 25.26 -2.28
CA THR A 23 -12.62 26.48 -2.48
C THR A 23 -13.14 26.55 -3.92
N ASP A 24 -14.22 27.30 -4.16
CA ASP A 24 -14.77 27.47 -5.52
C ASP A 24 -13.74 28.04 -6.49
N SER A 25 -12.87 28.92 -6.01
CA SER A 25 -11.75 29.45 -6.80
C SER A 25 -10.73 28.38 -7.18
N GLU A 26 -10.40 27.45 -6.27
CA GLU A 26 -9.49 26.33 -6.58
C GLU A 26 -10.12 25.38 -7.60
N LYS A 27 -11.42 25.09 -7.48
CA LYS A 27 -12.15 24.24 -8.43
C LYS A 27 -12.19 24.86 -9.82
N GLU A 28 -12.52 26.14 -9.91
CA GLU A 28 -12.58 26.86 -11.19
C GLU A 28 -11.19 26.96 -11.84
N GLU A 29 -10.15 27.26 -11.07
CA GLU A 29 -8.78 27.32 -11.57
C GLU A 29 -8.31 25.97 -12.12
N LEU A 30 -8.59 24.88 -11.39
CA LEU A 30 -8.27 23.52 -11.82
C LEU A 30 -8.99 23.16 -13.11
N LYS A 31 -10.30 23.46 -13.19
CA LYS A 31 -11.10 23.21 -14.39
C LYS A 31 -10.58 23.99 -15.60
N ILE A 32 -10.38 25.30 -15.47
CA ILE A 32 -9.84 26.14 -16.55
C ILE A 32 -8.48 25.61 -17.03
N PHE A 33 -7.62 25.20 -16.10
CA PHE A 33 -6.31 24.70 -16.46
C PHE A 33 -6.39 23.33 -17.14
N SER A 34 -7.20 22.40 -16.63
CA SER A 34 -7.47 21.11 -17.26
C SER A 34 -8.01 21.28 -18.68
N ASP A 35 -9.00 22.15 -18.88
CA ASP A 35 -9.60 22.43 -20.19
C ASP A 35 -8.55 22.96 -21.19
N LYS A 36 -7.63 23.81 -20.75
CA LYS A 36 -6.51 24.30 -21.58
C LYS A 36 -5.58 23.17 -22.01
N ILE A 37 -5.25 22.26 -21.10
CA ILE A 37 -4.39 21.10 -21.39
C ILE A 37 -5.09 20.19 -22.39
N ILE A 38 -6.35 19.82 -22.13
CA ILE A 38 -7.15 18.96 -23.03
C ILE A 38 -7.28 19.58 -24.41
N SER A 39 -7.61 20.88 -24.50
CA SER A 39 -7.70 21.59 -25.77
C SER A 39 -6.36 21.55 -26.51
N LYS A 40 -5.25 21.77 -25.81
CA LYS A 40 -3.93 21.75 -26.43
C LYS A 40 -3.56 20.36 -26.94
N ILE A 41 -3.87 19.31 -26.18
CA ILE A 41 -3.65 17.93 -26.62
C ILE A 41 -4.51 17.65 -27.85
N LYS A 42 -5.80 18.05 -27.86
CA LYS A 42 -6.69 17.91 -29.03
C LYS A 42 -6.08 18.55 -30.28
N ASP A 43 -5.54 19.76 -30.17
CA ASP A 43 -4.92 20.48 -31.29
C ASP A 43 -3.69 19.78 -31.89
N ILE A 44 -2.88 19.11 -31.06
CA ILE A 44 -1.65 18.43 -31.49
C ILE A 44 -1.86 16.93 -31.77
N SER A 45 -2.94 16.36 -31.23
CA SER A 45 -3.31 14.96 -31.43
C SER A 45 -3.83 14.73 -32.84
N LYS A 46 -3.64 13.51 -33.32
CA LYS A 46 -4.19 13.02 -34.57
C LYS A 46 -4.64 11.58 -34.35
N TYR A 47 -5.36 11.04 -35.33
CA TYR A 47 -5.56 9.60 -35.44
C TYR A 47 -4.23 8.84 -35.21
N PRO A 48 -4.19 7.80 -34.36
CA PRO A 48 -5.32 7.02 -33.83
C PRO A 48 -5.85 7.43 -32.44
N VAL A 49 -5.58 8.66 -31.96
CA VAL A 49 -6.22 9.18 -30.74
C VAL A 49 -7.68 9.53 -31.06
N LEU A 50 -8.61 8.86 -30.38
CA LEU A 50 -10.06 9.04 -30.55
C LEU A 50 -10.62 10.10 -29.62
N ASP A 51 -10.18 10.09 -28.35
CA ASP A 51 -10.70 11.00 -27.34
C ASP A 51 -9.69 11.28 -26.22
N ILE A 52 -9.90 12.39 -25.51
CA ILE A 52 -9.05 12.87 -24.43
C ILE A 52 -9.95 13.28 -23.27
N ILE A 53 -9.83 12.56 -22.16
CA ILE A 53 -10.71 12.70 -21.00
C ILE A 53 -9.91 12.99 -19.74
N GLN A 54 -10.46 13.85 -18.88
CA GLN A 54 -9.98 13.98 -17.50
C GLN A 54 -10.67 12.91 -16.64
N VAL A 55 -9.89 12.23 -15.82
CA VAL A 55 -10.39 11.23 -14.87
C VAL A 55 -9.90 11.57 -13.46
N GLY A 56 -9.95 10.60 -12.54
CA GLY A 56 -9.41 10.81 -11.21
C GLY A 56 -10.28 11.69 -10.32
N SER A 57 -9.80 11.97 -9.11
CA SER A 57 -10.66 12.58 -8.09
C SER A 57 -10.98 14.05 -8.35
N THR A 58 -10.16 14.74 -9.13
CA THR A 58 -10.38 16.14 -9.52
C THR A 58 -11.47 16.28 -10.57
N ALA A 59 -11.60 15.31 -11.50
CA ALA A 59 -12.71 15.27 -12.47
C ALA A 59 -14.08 15.08 -11.81
N ARG A 60 -14.12 14.43 -10.64
CA ARG A 60 -15.36 14.06 -9.91
C ARG A 60 -15.65 14.92 -8.68
N ASP A 61 -14.96 16.06 -8.53
CA ASP A 61 -15.06 16.92 -7.34
C ASP A 61 -14.88 16.17 -6.00
N ALA A 62 -14.02 15.15 -5.98
CA ALA A 62 -13.77 14.29 -4.81
C ALA A 62 -12.36 14.49 -4.22
N ASN A 63 -11.59 15.44 -4.73
CA ASN A 63 -10.24 15.78 -4.29
C ASN A 63 -10.25 16.59 -2.98
N LEU A 64 -9.15 16.51 -2.23
CA LEU A 64 -8.95 17.32 -1.03
C LEU A 64 -8.45 18.72 -1.42
N LYS A 65 -8.54 19.68 -0.50
CA LYS A 65 -7.98 21.03 -0.69
C LYS A 65 -6.48 20.98 -0.97
N ASN A 66 -6.02 21.85 -1.88
CA ASN A 66 -4.65 21.88 -2.44
C ASN A 66 -4.20 20.59 -3.15
N ASP A 67 -5.12 19.68 -3.44
CA ASP A 67 -4.87 18.51 -4.28
C ASP A 67 -5.12 18.93 -5.74
N HIS A 68 -4.03 19.14 -6.47
CA HIS A 68 -4.00 19.71 -7.82
C HIS A 68 -3.57 18.68 -8.87
N ASP A 69 -3.84 17.40 -8.60
CA ASP A 69 -3.49 16.28 -9.48
C ASP A 69 -4.52 16.18 -10.62
N ILE A 70 -4.05 16.28 -11.87
CA ILE A 70 -4.87 16.21 -13.07
C ILE A 70 -4.49 14.96 -13.87
N ASP A 71 -5.37 13.97 -13.84
CA ASP A 71 -5.23 12.73 -14.59
C ASP A 71 -5.92 12.86 -15.96
N ILE A 72 -5.14 12.80 -17.05
CA ILE A 72 -5.64 12.88 -18.42
C ILE A 72 -5.35 11.58 -19.15
N PHE A 73 -6.42 10.96 -19.68
CA PHE A 73 -6.33 9.72 -20.42
C PHE A 73 -6.53 9.98 -21.90
N LEU A 74 -5.58 9.48 -22.70
CA LEU A 74 -5.61 9.51 -24.16
C LEU A 74 -6.19 8.18 -24.64
N ARG A 75 -7.40 8.18 -25.20
CA ARG A 75 -8.08 6.98 -25.69
C ARG A 75 -7.70 6.72 -27.14
N PHE A 76 -7.07 5.59 -27.40
CA PHE A 76 -6.64 5.13 -28.72
C PHE A 76 -7.58 4.05 -29.27
N GLU A 77 -7.60 3.89 -30.59
CA GLU A 77 -8.28 2.75 -31.22
C GLU A 77 -7.73 1.40 -30.72
N LYS A 78 -8.63 0.43 -30.53
CA LYS A 78 -8.33 -0.92 -30.00
C LYS A 78 -7.29 -1.66 -30.85
N GLU A 79 -7.28 -1.41 -32.16
CA GLU A 79 -6.39 -2.02 -33.15
C GLU A 79 -4.99 -1.38 -33.18
N THR A 80 -4.78 -0.28 -32.43
CA THR A 80 -3.48 0.40 -32.38
C THR A 80 -2.42 -0.52 -31.76
N ASP A 81 -1.30 -0.65 -32.46
CA ASP A 81 -0.16 -1.41 -31.95
C ASP A 81 0.32 -0.84 -30.60
N ARG A 82 0.70 -1.74 -29.67
CA ARG A 82 1.03 -1.38 -28.29
C ARG A 82 2.26 -0.48 -28.21
N ASP A 83 3.23 -0.62 -29.10
CA ASP A 83 4.43 0.23 -29.10
C ASP A 83 4.13 1.59 -29.72
N MET A 84 3.25 1.65 -30.73
CA MET A 84 2.73 2.91 -31.26
C MET A 84 1.94 3.70 -30.21
N LEU A 85 1.06 3.03 -29.44
CA LEU A 85 0.32 3.65 -28.34
C LEU A 85 1.26 4.30 -27.31
N LYS A 86 2.32 3.58 -26.91
CA LYS A 86 3.34 4.12 -26.00
C LYS A 86 4.08 5.31 -26.61
N GLU A 87 4.58 5.18 -27.84
CA GLU A 87 5.38 6.23 -28.48
C GLU A 87 4.57 7.52 -28.64
N LEU A 88 3.35 7.42 -29.17
CA LEU A 88 2.47 8.57 -29.36
C LEU A 88 2.01 9.16 -28.03
N GLY A 89 1.61 8.34 -27.07
CA GLY A 89 1.22 8.80 -25.74
C GLY A 89 2.34 9.57 -25.03
N LEU A 90 3.56 9.02 -25.04
CA LEU A 90 4.72 9.67 -24.44
C LEU A 90 5.11 10.96 -25.16
N LYS A 91 4.99 10.98 -26.49
CA LYS A 91 5.26 12.18 -27.28
C LYS A 91 4.26 13.29 -26.97
N LEU A 92 2.97 13.00 -27.04
CA LEU A 92 1.90 13.96 -26.78
C LEU A 92 2.00 14.54 -25.36
N GLY A 93 2.24 13.69 -24.35
CA GLY A 93 2.41 14.12 -22.97
C GLY A 93 3.59 15.08 -22.79
N LYS A 94 4.75 14.75 -23.38
CA LYS A 94 5.92 15.65 -23.34
C LYS A 94 5.66 16.97 -24.08
N ASP A 95 5.07 16.91 -25.27
CA ASP A 95 4.83 18.08 -26.10
C ASP A 95 3.88 19.08 -25.42
N VAL A 96 2.80 18.62 -24.79
CA VAL A 96 1.89 19.52 -24.06
C VAL A 96 2.53 20.10 -22.80
N ILE A 97 3.24 19.31 -22.01
CA ILE A 97 3.90 19.82 -20.80
C ILE A 97 4.97 20.85 -21.16
N ASN A 98 5.77 20.60 -22.20
CA ASN A 98 6.77 21.53 -22.70
C ASN A 98 6.13 22.84 -23.22
N TYR A 99 4.98 22.75 -23.89
CA TYR A 99 4.26 23.92 -24.39
C TYR A 99 3.85 24.88 -23.26
N PHE A 100 3.50 24.34 -22.09
CA PHE A 100 3.17 25.12 -20.88
C PHE A 100 4.39 25.36 -19.97
N ASN A 101 5.61 25.19 -20.48
CA ASN A 101 6.86 25.40 -19.74
C ASN A 101 6.98 24.55 -18.46
N GLY A 102 6.35 23.37 -18.44
CA GLY A 102 6.44 22.43 -17.33
C GLY A 102 7.67 21.52 -17.39
N LYS A 103 7.85 20.72 -16.34
CA LYS A 103 8.84 19.63 -16.28
C LYS A 103 8.11 18.31 -16.46
N SER A 104 8.64 17.42 -17.31
CA SER A 104 8.09 16.09 -17.51
C SER A 104 9.12 15.00 -17.25
N TRP A 105 8.66 13.86 -16.77
CA TRP A 105 9.41 12.61 -16.64
C TRP A 105 8.52 11.44 -17.04
N ILE A 106 9.12 10.26 -17.23
CA ILE A 106 8.39 9.04 -17.58
C ILE A 106 8.22 8.21 -16.32
N GLU A 107 6.98 7.86 -16.03
CA GLU A 107 6.64 6.88 -14.99
C GLU A 107 6.17 5.57 -15.61
N TYR A 108 6.21 4.50 -14.81
CA TYR A 108 5.92 3.15 -15.27
C TYR A 108 4.82 2.51 -14.42
N ALA A 109 3.69 2.21 -15.05
CA ALA A 109 2.67 1.30 -14.54
C ALA A 109 2.68 0.01 -15.39
N GLU A 110 1.55 -0.38 -15.99
CA GLU A 110 1.56 -1.44 -17.01
C GLU A 110 2.24 -0.96 -18.31
N HIS A 111 2.00 0.29 -18.68
CA HIS A 111 2.68 1.01 -19.74
C HIS A 111 3.31 2.30 -19.24
N PRO A 112 4.38 2.76 -19.89
CA PRO A 112 4.96 4.05 -19.55
C PRO A 112 3.97 5.17 -19.86
N TYR A 113 3.88 6.14 -18.97
CA TYR A 113 3.09 7.36 -19.13
C TYR A 113 3.96 8.59 -18.80
N VAL A 114 3.47 9.78 -19.13
CA VAL A 114 4.18 11.03 -18.84
C VAL A 114 3.58 11.65 -17.60
N SER A 115 4.40 11.83 -16.58
CA SER A 115 4.09 12.66 -15.43
C SER A 115 4.78 14.01 -15.57
N GLY A 116 4.21 15.05 -14.99
CA GLY A 116 4.86 16.35 -14.97
C GLY A 116 4.24 17.37 -14.05
N GLU A 117 4.96 18.48 -13.91
CA GLU A 117 4.59 19.63 -13.11
C GLU A 117 4.50 20.87 -13.98
N ILE A 118 3.37 21.57 -13.89
CA ILE A 118 3.16 22.89 -14.50
C ILE A 118 2.69 23.84 -13.39
N GLY A 119 3.62 24.66 -12.88
CA GLY A 119 3.35 25.56 -11.76
C GLY A 119 3.02 24.79 -10.49
N LYS A 120 1.76 24.82 -10.06
CA LYS A 120 1.26 24.09 -8.87
C LYS A 120 0.47 22.82 -9.21
N PHE A 121 0.27 22.54 -10.49
CA PHE A 121 -0.51 21.40 -10.96
C PHE A 121 0.43 20.25 -11.28
N ASN A 122 0.06 19.07 -10.79
CA ASN A 122 0.68 17.80 -11.19
C ASN A 122 -0.21 17.19 -12.27
N LEU A 123 0.40 16.65 -13.32
CA LEU A 123 -0.32 16.09 -14.45
C LEU A 123 0.21 14.70 -14.75
N ASP A 124 -0.71 13.76 -14.92
CA ASP A 124 -0.44 12.44 -15.47
C ASP A 124 -1.17 12.28 -16.79
N ILE A 125 -0.41 11.99 -17.86
CA ILE A 125 -0.93 11.83 -19.21
C ILE A 125 -0.72 10.37 -19.62
N VAL A 126 -1.81 9.61 -19.57
CA VAL A 126 -1.81 8.15 -19.65
C VAL A 126 -2.44 7.69 -20.97
N PRO A 127 -1.70 6.97 -21.84
CA PRO A 127 -2.29 6.37 -23.03
C PRO A 127 -3.02 5.06 -22.67
N CYS A 128 -4.22 4.88 -23.22
CA CYS A 128 -5.07 3.71 -22.99
C CYS A 128 -5.88 3.38 -24.25
N TYR A 129 -6.45 2.19 -24.30
CA TYR A 129 -7.40 1.79 -25.34
C TYR A 129 -8.81 2.28 -25.00
N ASP A 130 -9.55 2.70 -26.02
CA ASP A 130 -10.98 2.96 -25.90
C ASP A 130 -11.74 1.63 -25.82
N ILE A 131 -12.11 1.21 -24.61
CA ILE A 131 -12.87 -0.03 -24.36
C ILE A 131 -14.30 0.31 -23.94
N GLU A 132 -15.25 -0.53 -24.34
CA GLU A 132 -16.63 -0.39 -23.88
C GLU A 132 -16.83 -1.09 -22.54
N ASN A 133 -17.86 -0.66 -21.80
CA ASN A 133 -18.20 -1.28 -20.53
C ASN A 133 -18.55 -2.77 -20.73
N CYS A 134 -18.16 -3.60 -19.75
CA CYS A 134 -18.29 -5.07 -19.79
C CYS A 134 -17.48 -5.79 -20.89
N GLU A 135 -16.69 -5.09 -21.69
CA GLU A 135 -15.75 -5.74 -22.61
C GLU A 135 -14.55 -6.32 -21.86
N LYS A 136 -13.82 -7.21 -22.55
CA LYS A 136 -12.58 -7.77 -22.03
C LYS A 136 -11.49 -6.70 -22.03
N ILE A 137 -10.98 -6.40 -20.83
CA ILE A 137 -9.87 -5.46 -20.63
C ILE A 137 -8.60 -5.94 -21.35
N ILE A 138 -7.93 -5.02 -22.04
CA ILE A 138 -6.67 -5.25 -22.75
C ILE A 138 -5.48 -4.99 -21.81
N SER A 139 -5.53 -3.88 -21.08
CA SER A 139 -4.56 -3.48 -20.06
C SER A 139 -5.23 -2.87 -18.83
N ALA A 140 -4.58 -2.96 -17.67
CA ALA A 140 -5.10 -2.50 -16.39
C ALA A 140 -5.50 -1.01 -16.37
N VAL A 141 -4.84 -0.17 -17.18
CA VAL A 141 -5.10 1.27 -17.27
C VAL A 141 -6.36 1.61 -18.07
N ASP A 142 -6.82 0.71 -18.95
CA ASP A 142 -8.03 0.90 -19.77
C ASP A 142 -9.31 0.92 -18.93
N ARG A 143 -9.24 0.41 -17.69
CA ARG A 143 -10.35 0.48 -16.73
C ARG A 143 -10.61 1.88 -16.19
N THR A 144 -9.58 2.73 -16.10
CA THR A 144 -9.70 4.02 -15.41
C THR A 144 -10.73 4.96 -16.07
N PRO A 145 -10.81 5.06 -17.41
CA PRO A 145 -11.94 5.70 -18.10
C PRO A 145 -13.30 5.17 -17.66
N LEU A 146 -13.48 3.84 -17.67
CA LEU A 146 -14.75 3.20 -17.28
C LEU A 146 -15.08 3.43 -15.80
N HIS A 147 -14.08 3.44 -14.92
CA HIS A 147 -14.25 3.79 -13.50
C HIS A 147 -14.78 5.21 -13.33
N ASN A 148 -14.24 6.14 -14.11
CA ASN A 148 -14.67 7.53 -14.08
C ASN A 148 -16.11 7.68 -14.55
N GLU A 149 -16.45 7.06 -15.68
CA GLU A 149 -17.81 7.05 -16.22
C GLU A 149 -18.81 6.42 -15.23
N PHE A 150 -18.49 5.23 -14.70
CA PHE A 150 -19.34 4.55 -13.72
C PHE A 150 -19.65 5.45 -12.51
N LEU A 151 -18.63 6.09 -11.94
CA LEU A 151 -18.80 6.93 -10.76
C LEU A 151 -19.56 8.23 -11.08
N LEU A 152 -19.28 8.87 -12.21
CA LEU A 152 -20.03 10.07 -12.64
C LEU A 152 -21.52 9.76 -12.78
N ASN A 153 -21.86 8.64 -13.42
CA ASN A 153 -23.25 8.19 -13.58
C ASN A 153 -23.89 7.85 -12.22
N ALA A 154 -23.15 7.19 -11.33
CA ALA A 154 -23.64 6.84 -10.00
C ALA A 154 -23.88 8.07 -9.11
N TYR A 155 -23.14 9.16 -9.32
CA TYR A 155 -23.27 10.41 -8.55
C TYR A 155 -24.32 11.39 -9.09
N GLU A 156 -24.88 11.19 -10.30
CA GLU A 156 -25.78 12.17 -10.94
C GLU A 156 -26.92 12.67 -10.04
N ASN A 157 -27.41 11.81 -9.13
CA ASN A 157 -28.56 12.12 -8.26
C ASN A 157 -28.19 12.29 -6.77
N ASN A 158 -26.90 12.17 -6.40
CA ASN A 158 -26.49 12.20 -5.01
C ASN A 158 -25.04 12.70 -4.85
N ASP A 159 -24.87 13.95 -4.39
CA ASP A 159 -23.55 14.50 -4.10
C ASP A 159 -22.97 13.90 -2.83
N LEU A 160 -22.03 12.98 -3.01
CA LEU A 160 -21.28 12.29 -1.95
C LEU A 160 -19.85 12.82 -1.78
N SER A 161 -19.51 13.92 -2.44
CA SER A 161 -18.14 14.45 -2.53
C SER A 161 -17.54 14.76 -1.16
N ASN A 162 -18.33 15.34 -0.26
CA ASN A 162 -17.90 15.67 1.10
C ASN A 162 -17.66 14.43 1.96
N ASP A 163 -18.50 13.40 1.82
CA ASP A 163 -18.31 12.12 2.52
C ASP A 163 -17.05 11.38 2.04
N ILE A 164 -16.76 11.45 0.73
CA ILE A 164 -15.53 10.91 0.14
C ILE A 164 -14.31 11.65 0.70
N ARG A 165 -14.35 12.99 0.75
CA ARG A 165 -13.28 13.81 1.34
C ARG A 165 -13.05 13.48 2.80
N LEU A 166 -14.11 13.35 3.60
CA LEU A 166 -14.04 12.95 4.99
C LEU A 166 -13.38 11.58 5.15
N LEU A 167 -13.78 10.58 4.34
CA LEU A 167 -13.17 9.27 4.37
C LEU A 167 -11.68 9.32 4.01
N LYS A 168 -11.32 9.97 2.90
CA LYS A 168 -9.91 10.15 2.50
C LYS A 168 -9.11 10.79 3.61
N LYS A 169 -9.62 11.87 4.21
CA LYS A 169 -8.93 12.58 5.30
C LYS A 169 -8.81 11.74 6.56
N PHE A 170 -9.87 11.02 6.95
CA PHE A 170 -9.86 10.11 8.09
C PHE A 170 -8.79 9.03 7.92
N LEU A 171 -8.74 8.40 6.75
CA LEU A 171 -7.74 7.38 6.42
C LEU A 171 -6.31 7.96 6.40
N LYS A 172 -6.12 9.19 5.88
CA LYS A 172 -4.84 9.92 5.96
C LYS A 172 -4.43 10.18 7.41
N GLY A 173 -5.36 10.61 8.28
CA GLY A 173 -5.12 10.83 9.70
C GLY A 173 -4.72 9.54 10.45
N LEU A 174 -5.28 8.41 10.03
CA LEU A 174 -4.95 7.07 10.50
C LEU A 174 -3.68 6.46 9.87
N GLY A 175 -3.08 7.11 8.87
CA GLY A 175 -1.88 6.61 8.17
C GLY A 175 -2.13 5.38 7.29
N ILE A 176 -3.35 5.21 6.78
CA ILE A 176 -3.77 4.04 5.98
C ILE A 176 -4.43 4.41 4.64
N TYR A 177 -4.20 5.63 4.14
CA TYR A 177 -4.64 6.08 2.82
C TYR A 177 -3.50 5.97 1.80
N GLY A 178 -3.74 5.23 0.72
CA GLY A 178 -2.74 4.90 -0.31
C GLY A 178 -2.70 3.39 -0.57
N SER A 179 -2.68 3.00 -1.84
CA SER A 179 -2.59 1.59 -2.28
C SER A 179 -1.20 1.19 -2.76
N ASP A 180 -0.22 2.07 -2.59
CA ASP A 180 1.19 1.78 -2.83
C ASP A 180 1.70 0.68 -1.89
N LEU A 181 2.79 0.00 -2.28
CA LEU A 181 3.40 -1.07 -1.46
C LEU A 181 3.82 -0.57 -0.07
N LYS A 182 4.10 0.72 0.08
CA LYS A 182 4.49 1.30 1.35
C LYS A 182 3.32 1.38 2.31
N THR A 183 2.17 1.87 1.86
CA THR A 183 1.00 2.06 2.71
C THR A 183 0.18 0.78 2.85
N ALA A 184 -0.01 0.03 1.74
CA ALA A 184 -0.88 -1.15 1.66
C ALA A 184 -2.27 -0.90 2.28
N GLY A 185 -2.84 0.27 1.94
CA GLY A 185 -4.05 0.83 2.52
C GLY A 185 -5.17 1.00 1.50
N PHE A 186 -6.00 2.02 1.71
CA PHE A 186 -7.18 2.30 0.90
C PHE A 186 -6.85 3.23 -0.27
N SER A 187 -7.17 2.81 -1.51
CA SER A 187 -7.06 3.68 -2.69
C SER A 187 -8.19 4.71 -2.75
N GLY A 188 -8.00 5.78 -3.53
CA GLY A 188 -9.05 6.77 -3.79
C GLY A 188 -10.32 6.15 -4.39
N TYR A 189 -10.15 5.27 -5.38
CA TYR A 189 -11.26 4.55 -6.01
C TYR A 189 -12.01 3.64 -5.03
N LEU A 190 -11.29 2.92 -4.14
CA LEU A 190 -11.91 2.13 -3.08
C LEU A 190 -12.75 3.00 -2.14
N CYS A 191 -12.25 4.19 -1.77
CA CYS A 191 -12.99 5.11 -0.91
C CYS A 191 -14.32 5.52 -1.55
N GLU A 192 -14.30 5.86 -2.84
CA GLU A 192 -15.47 6.25 -3.62
C GLU A 192 -16.53 5.15 -3.67
N LEU A 193 -16.13 3.91 -4.01
CA LEU A 193 -17.04 2.76 -4.03
C LEU A 193 -17.65 2.44 -2.66
N LEU A 194 -16.86 2.58 -1.58
CA LEU A 194 -17.37 2.36 -0.23
C LEU A 194 -18.40 3.42 0.17
N ILE A 195 -18.13 4.70 -0.12
CA ILE A 195 -19.10 5.76 0.16
C ILE A 195 -20.37 5.58 -0.68
N LEU A 196 -20.24 5.23 -1.96
CA LEU A 196 -21.38 4.92 -2.82
C LEU A 196 -22.22 3.77 -2.23
N LYS A 197 -21.59 2.66 -1.85
CA LYS A 197 -22.29 1.48 -1.32
C LYS A 197 -23.09 1.77 -0.04
N TYR A 198 -22.54 2.57 0.85
CA TYR A 198 -23.13 2.82 2.17
C TYR A 198 -23.88 4.16 2.27
N GLY A 199 -23.82 5.00 1.23
CA GLY A 199 -24.52 6.28 1.18
C GLY A 199 -24.03 7.27 2.24
N GLY A 200 -22.71 7.41 2.40
CA GLY A 200 -22.10 8.44 3.26
C GLY A 200 -21.11 7.93 4.31
N PHE A 201 -20.33 8.86 4.88
CA PHE A 201 -19.20 8.58 5.76
C PHE A 201 -19.65 7.92 7.07
N LEU A 202 -20.62 8.52 7.78
CA LEU A 202 -21.12 7.97 9.04
C LEU A 202 -21.81 6.61 8.86
N ASN A 203 -22.52 6.43 7.75
CA ASN A 203 -23.17 5.16 7.41
C ASN A 203 -22.12 4.05 7.16
N LEU A 204 -21.05 4.37 6.42
CA LEU A 204 -19.92 3.47 6.24
C LEU A 204 -19.28 3.11 7.59
N LEU A 205 -18.93 4.10 8.43
CA LEU A 205 -18.31 3.82 9.73
C LEU A 205 -19.22 2.93 10.60
N SER A 206 -20.53 3.15 10.54
CA SER A 206 -21.51 2.35 11.27
C SER A 206 -21.50 0.89 10.82
N ALA A 207 -21.53 0.63 9.51
CA ALA A 207 -21.50 -0.70 8.93
C ALA A 207 -20.18 -1.45 9.17
N VAL A 208 -19.06 -0.73 9.11
CA VAL A 208 -17.70 -1.26 9.29
C VAL A 208 -17.51 -1.87 10.69
N GLN A 209 -18.30 -1.47 11.69
CA GLN A 209 -18.19 -2.02 13.05
C GLN A 209 -18.40 -3.54 13.13
N THR A 210 -19.18 -4.10 12.20
CA THR A 210 -19.48 -5.54 12.14
C THR A 210 -18.59 -6.31 11.18
N TRP A 211 -17.72 -5.63 10.44
CA TRP A 211 -16.80 -6.28 9.52
C TRP A 211 -15.83 -7.20 10.26
N LYS A 212 -15.38 -8.22 9.53
CA LYS A 212 -14.31 -9.15 9.90
C LYS A 212 -13.40 -9.31 8.68
N PRO A 213 -12.15 -9.78 8.85
CA PRO A 213 -11.33 -10.19 7.71
C PRO A 213 -12.11 -11.14 6.81
N LYS A 214 -11.89 -11.02 5.50
CA LYS A 214 -12.62 -11.68 4.41
C LYS A 214 -14.07 -11.21 4.22
N HIS A 215 -14.38 -9.97 4.63
CA HIS A 215 -15.65 -9.34 4.28
C HIS A 215 -15.71 -9.06 2.77
N SER A 216 -16.87 -9.31 2.15
CA SER A 216 -17.08 -9.10 0.72
C SER A 216 -18.19 -8.10 0.46
N ILE A 217 -17.98 -7.21 -0.50
CA ILE A 217 -18.87 -6.12 -0.87
C ILE A 217 -19.12 -6.16 -2.37
N VAL A 218 -20.39 -6.23 -2.75
CA VAL A 218 -20.88 -6.13 -4.13
C VAL A 218 -21.79 -4.90 -4.21
N LEU A 219 -21.57 -4.03 -5.18
CA LEU A 219 -22.42 -2.87 -5.44
C LEU A 219 -23.76 -3.32 -6.04
N ASN A 220 -24.83 -2.56 -5.83
CA ASN A 220 -26.15 -2.97 -6.33
C ASN A 220 -26.22 -2.84 -7.85
N GLU A 221 -25.56 -1.80 -8.36
CA GLU A 221 -25.38 -1.43 -9.76
C GLU A 221 -24.79 -2.59 -10.58
N ILE A 222 -23.90 -3.39 -9.99
CA ILE A 222 -23.32 -4.58 -10.63
C ILE A 222 -24.40 -5.58 -11.06
N TYR A 223 -25.43 -5.80 -10.23
CA TYR A 223 -26.48 -6.75 -10.56
C TYR A 223 -27.31 -6.28 -11.75
N GLU A 224 -27.53 -4.97 -11.87
CA GLU A 224 -28.29 -4.39 -12.96
C GLU A 224 -27.46 -4.33 -14.25
N MET A 225 -26.21 -3.87 -14.17
CA MET A 225 -25.30 -3.73 -15.33
C MET A 225 -24.99 -5.05 -16.03
N TYR A 226 -24.88 -6.14 -15.26
CA TYR A 226 -24.52 -7.46 -15.78
C TYR A 226 -25.72 -8.43 -15.85
N ASP A 227 -26.95 -7.95 -15.60
CA ASP A 227 -28.16 -8.78 -15.53
C ASP A 227 -28.00 -10.02 -14.62
N LEU A 228 -27.41 -9.80 -13.43
CA LEU A 228 -27.10 -10.86 -12.48
C LEU A 228 -28.20 -10.99 -11.43
N LYS A 229 -28.48 -12.23 -11.05
CA LYS A 229 -29.31 -12.52 -9.89
C LYS A 229 -28.55 -12.27 -8.59
N LYS A 230 -29.27 -11.98 -7.51
CA LYS A 230 -28.69 -11.72 -6.18
C LYS A 230 -27.87 -12.90 -5.62
N ASP A 231 -28.16 -14.12 -6.08
CA ASP A 231 -27.48 -15.36 -5.72
C ASP A 231 -26.34 -15.75 -6.68
N HIS A 232 -25.90 -14.83 -7.55
CA HIS A 232 -24.76 -15.07 -8.43
C HIS A 232 -23.50 -15.47 -7.64
N ASP A 233 -22.83 -16.54 -8.10
CA ASP A 233 -21.58 -17.02 -7.51
C ASP A 233 -20.39 -16.24 -8.08
N PHE A 234 -20.00 -15.20 -7.37
CA PHE A 234 -18.85 -14.37 -7.73
C PHE A 234 -17.52 -15.09 -7.52
N LEU A 235 -16.48 -14.65 -8.26
CA LEU A 235 -15.11 -15.13 -8.08
C LEU A 235 -14.60 -14.95 -6.64
N LYS A 236 -14.00 -16.00 -6.09
CA LYS A 236 -13.50 -15.98 -4.73
C LYS A 236 -12.08 -15.43 -4.67
N PHE A 237 -11.91 -14.39 -3.87
CA PHE A 237 -10.60 -13.82 -3.52
C PHE A 237 -10.23 -14.23 -2.09
N ASN A 238 -8.92 -14.26 -1.79
CA ASN A 238 -8.41 -14.60 -0.45
C ASN A 238 -7.89 -13.38 0.31
N ASP A 239 -8.18 -12.17 -0.18
CA ASP A 239 -7.76 -10.91 0.41
C ASP A 239 -8.55 -10.58 1.70
N SER A 240 -8.04 -9.61 2.46
CA SER A 240 -8.61 -9.21 3.75
C SER A 240 -9.98 -8.54 3.60
N LEU A 241 -10.17 -7.80 2.51
CA LEU A 241 -11.42 -7.20 2.10
C LEU A 241 -11.58 -7.47 0.60
N VAL A 242 -12.79 -7.87 0.19
CA VAL A 242 -13.13 -8.08 -1.21
C VAL A 242 -14.16 -7.04 -1.61
N VAL A 243 -13.79 -6.15 -2.53
CA VAL A 243 -14.74 -5.22 -3.16
C VAL A 243 -14.68 -5.48 -4.65
N TYR A 244 -15.77 -6.02 -5.20
CA TYR A 244 -15.84 -6.32 -6.62
C TYR A 244 -15.88 -5.03 -7.42
N ASP A 245 -15.04 -4.98 -8.46
CA ASP A 245 -14.96 -3.83 -9.35
C ASP A 245 -16.18 -3.80 -10.28
N PRO A 246 -16.96 -2.71 -10.30
CA PRO A 246 -18.14 -2.60 -11.16
C PRO A 246 -17.86 -2.68 -12.66
N VAL A 247 -16.62 -2.49 -13.11
CA VAL A 247 -16.26 -2.57 -14.53
C VAL A 247 -15.43 -3.83 -14.84
N ASP A 248 -15.09 -4.64 -13.82
CA ASP A 248 -14.26 -5.84 -13.96
C ASP A 248 -14.51 -6.84 -12.82
N LEU A 249 -15.48 -7.75 -12.99
CA LEU A 249 -15.82 -8.73 -11.94
C LEU A 249 -14.68 -9.71 -11.59
N ASN A 250 -13.60 -9.76 -12.38
CA ASN A 250 -12.41 -10.55 -12.07
C ASN A 250 -11.40 -9.81 -11.19
N ARG A 251 -11.72 -8.58 -10.75
CA ARG A 251 -10.82 -7.73 -9.97
C ARG A 251 -11.38 -7.43 -8.58
N ASN A 252 -10.51 -7.58 -7.58
CA ASN A 252 -10.72 -7.03 -6.25
C ASN A 252 -10.10 -5.63 -6.16
N VAL A 253 -10.93 -4.60 -5.96
CA VAL A 253 -10.48 -3.20 -5.80
C VAL A 253 -9.63 -3.01 -4.53
N ALA A 254 -9.84 -3.84 -3.51
CA ALA A 254 -9.14 -3.78 -2.23
C ALA A 254 -7.92 -4.72 -2.13
N ALA A 255 -7.41 -5.25 -3.25
CA ALA A 255 -6.30 -6.22 -3.26
C ALA A 255 -5.01 -5.70 -2.58
N ALA A 256 -4.75 -4.39 -2.61
CA ALA A 256 -3.59 -3.78 -1.94
C ALA A 256 -3.77 -3.61 -0.43
N LEU A 257 -4.99 -3.72 0.10
CA LEU A 257 -5.29 -3.48 1.51
C LEU A 257 -4.91 -4.70 2.36
N ASN A 258 -3.91 -4.52 3.23
CA ASN A 258 -3.51 -5.57 4.15
C ASN A 258 -4.49 -5.72 5.35
N GLU A 259 -4.39 -6.87 6.02
CA GLU A 259 -5.28 -7.21 7.15
C GLU A 259 -5.14 -6.23 8.33
N GLU A 260 -3.91 -5.77 8.60
CA GLU A 260 -3.63 -4.85 9.70
C GLU A 260 -4.35 -3.51 9.50
N ASN A 261 -4.28 -2.93 8.31
CA ASN A 261 -4.91 -1.66 7.96
C ASN A 261 -6.43 -1.78 7.92
N LEU A 262 -6.97 -2.91 7.46
CA LEU A 262 -8.39 -3.21 7.59
C LEU A 262 -8.81 -3.23 9.07
N CYS A 263 -8.05 -3.92 9.93
CA CYS A 263 -8.34 -3.99 11.35
C CYS A 263 -8.22 -2.63 12.05
N LYS A 264 -7.21 -1.81 11.69
CA LYS A 264 -7.10 -0.41 12.14
C LYS A 264 -8.34 0.39 11.76
N PHE A 265 -8.79 0.29 10.51
CA PHE A 265 -10.01 0.96 10.07
C PHE A 265 -11.22 0.51 10.89
N ILE A 266 -11.44 -0.80 11.05
CA ILE A 266 -12.55 -1.33 11.87
C ILE A 266 -12.50 -0.81 13.30
N PHE A 267 -11.33 -0.83 13.93
CA PHE A 267 -11.15 -0.41 15.31
C PHE A 267 -11.35 1.10 15.48
N TYR A 268 -10.70 1.92 14.65
CA TYR A 268 -10.77 3.37 14.80
C TYR A 268 -12.10 3.96 14.33
N SER A 269 -12.83 3.32 13.42
CA SER A 269 -14.23 3.65 13.14
C SER A 269 -15.09 3.50 14.40
N LYS A 270 -14.93 2.41 15.16
CA LYS A 270 -15.63 2.23 16.45
C LYS A 270 -15.23 3.29 17.48
N MET A 271 -13.96 3.66 17.54
CA MET A 271 -13.48 4.66 18.50
C MET A 271 -14.00 6.06 18.15
N PHE A 272 -14.00 6.42 16.87
CA PHE A 272 -14.58 7.68 16.40
C PHE A 272 -16.08 7.77 16.69
N LEU A 273 -16.85 6.72 16.39
CA LEU A 273 -18.29 6.66 16.71
C LEU A 273 -18.59 6.63 18.22
N LYS A 274 -17.60 6.34 19.07
CA LYS A 274 -17.79 6.33 20.52
C LYS A 274 -17.38 7.65 21.17
N LYS A 275 -16.41 8.35 20.59
CA LYS A 275 -15.89 9.63 21.05
C LYS A 275 -15.29 10.38 19.84
N PRO A 276 -16.12 11.12 19.08
CA PRO A 276 -15.65 11.78 17.87
C PRO A 276 -14.63 12.85 18.23
N SER A 277 -13.62 12.99 17.38
CA SER A 277 -12.53 13.95 17.57
C SER A 277 -11.90 14.29 16.23
N LYS A 278 -11.51 15.56 16.05
CA LYS A 278 -10.73 15.99 14.88
C LYS A 278 -9.38 15.30 14.80
N GLU A 279 -8.82 14.82 15.92
CA GLU A 279 -7.51 14.16 15.91
C GLU A 279 -7.45 12.98 14.94
N PHE A 280 -8.54 12.22 14.77
CA PHE A 280 -8.62 11.10 13.82
C PHE A 280 -8.36 11.51 12.37
N PHE A 281 -8.62 12.78 12.02
CA PHE A 281 -8.38 13.34 10.69
C PHE A 281 -6.99 13.98 10.55
N TYR A 282 -6.32 14.27 11.67
CA TYR A 282 -5.09 15.06 11.71
C TYR A 282 -4.02 14.39 12.59
N GLY A 283 -3.12 13.64 11.94
CA GLY A 283 -1.88 13.15 12.59
C GLY A 283 -2.10 12.15 13.72
N PHE A 284 -3.28 11.52 13.81
CA PHE A 284 -3.59 10.51 14.82
C PHE A 284 -2.56 9.38 14.85
N TYR A 285 -2.20 8.85 13.68
CA TYR A 285 -1.17 7.83 13.54
C TYR A 285 0.16 8.29 14.13
N LYS A 286 0.64 9.48 13.75
CA LYS A 286 1.91 10.03 14.24
C LYS A 286 1.90 10.16 15.77
N LYS A 287 0.85 10.77 16.33
CA LYS A 287 0.70 10.92 17.79
C LYS A 287 0.69 9.57 18.50
N THR A 288 -0.01 8.58 17.93
CA THR A 288 -0.08 7.22 18.49
C THR A 288 1.29 6.56 18.45
N THR A 289 1.99 6.64 17.32
CA THR A 289 3.36 6.11 17.15
C THR A 289 4.35 6.77 18.12
N ASP A 290 4.27 8.09 18.30
CA ASP A 290 5.12 8.83 19.23
C ASP A 290 4.88 8.36 20.68
N LEU A 291 3.63 8.19 21.09
CA LEU A 291 3.27 7.66 22.41
C LEU A 291 3.74 6.21 22.61
N LEU A 292 3.57 5.35 21.60
CA LEU A 292 4.07 3.97 21.63
C LEU A 292 5.59 3.90 21.75
N ASN A 293 6.29 4.91 21.21
CA ASN A 293 7.73 5.03 21.26
C ASN A 293 8.26 5.55 22.61
N GLN A 294 7.41 6.11 23.48
CA GLN A 294 7.76 6.56 24.83
C GLN A 294 7.84 5.43 25.87
N ARG A 295 8.07 4.19 25.43
CA ARG A 295 8.26 3.02 26.31
C ARG A 295 9.73 2.66 26.46
N LYS A 296 10.05 1.85 27.48
CA LYS A 296 11.34 1.17 27.54
C LYS A 296 11.49 0.26 26.31
N ARG A 297 12.62 0.39 25.63
CA ARG A 297 12.93 -0.39 24.42
C ARG A 297 13.78 -1.61 24.75
N GLY A 298 13.64 -2.64 23.93
CA GLY A 298 14.55 -3.78 23.90
C GLY A 298 15.92 -3.42 23.33
N TYR A 299 16.72 -4.42 22.99
CA TYR A 299 18.02 -4.22 22.38
C TYR A 299 17.87 -3.88 20.89
N LEU A 300 18.46 -2.77 20.44
CA LEU A 300 18.22 -2.24 19.10
C LEU A 300 19.41 -2.48 18.18
N ILE A 301 19.14 -3.00 16.98
CA ILE A 301 20.10 -3.09 15.88
C ILE A 301 19.45 -2.55 14.61
N THR A 302 20.18 -1.71 13.87
CA THR A 302 19.86 -1.34 12.49
C THR A 302 21.03 -1.70 11.56
N LEU A 303 20.74 -2.35 10.44
CA LEU A 303 21.65 -2.45 9.29
C LEU A 303 21.42 -1.27 8.35
N GLU A 304 22.50 -0.60 8.01
CA GLU A 304 22.56 0.49 7.05
C GLU A 304 23.25 -0.01 5.77
N ILE A 305 22.49 -0.10 4.69
CA ILE A 305 22.88 -0.67 3.40
C ILE A 305 22.82 0.43 2.34
N SER A 306 23.95 0.77 1.71
CA SER A 306 23.94 1.70 0.58
C SER A 306 23.15 1.10 -0.59
N ARG A 307 22.30 1.92 -1.23
CA ARG A 307 21.55 1.52 -2.44
C ARG A 307 22.00 2.36 -3.64
N PRO A 308 21.81 1.89 -4.88
CA PRO A 308 22.16 2.67 -6.06
C PRO A 308 21.21 3.86 -6.24
N GLU A 309 21.78 4.99 -6.65
CA GLU A 309 21.02 6.13 -7.19
C GLU A 309 20.23 5.66 -8.43
N ASN A 310 18.97 6.10 -8.58
CA ASN A 310 18.06 5.81 -9.71
C ASN A 310 17.34 4.44 -9.71
N VAL A 311 17.26 3.75 -8.57
CA VAL A 311 16.35 2.60 -8.43
C VAL A 311 15.09 3.02 -7.68
N VAL A 312 13.94 2.89 -8.34
CA VAL A 312 12.63 3.25 -7.75
C VAL A 312 12.31 2.43 -6.51
N GLU A 313 11.57 3.02 -5.58
CA GLU A 313 11.20 2.41 -4.30
C GLU A 313 10.47 1.06 -4.48
N ASP A 314 9.64 0.92 -5.51
CA ASP A 314 8.92 -0.31 -5.84
C ASP A 314 9.84 -1.49 -6.18
N VAL A 315 11.10 -1.24 -6.55
CA VAL A 315 12.12 -2.27 -6.74
C VAL A 315 12.91 -2.52 -5.46
N ILE A 316 13.10 -1.49 -4.62
CA ILE A 316 13.89 -1.55 -3.38
C ILE A 316 13.13 -2.23 -2.24
N TYR A 317 11.89 -1.81 -1.94
CA TYR A 317 11.13 -2.32 -0.79
C TYR A 317 10.91 -3.84 -0.84
N PRO A 318 10.52 -4.45 -1.97
CA PRO A 318 10.40 -5.91 -2.04
C PRO A 318 11.72 -6.64 -1.74
N GLN A 319 12.86 -6.05 -2.13
CA GLN A 319 14.17 -6.59 -1.83
C GLN A 319 14.51 -6.47 -0.35
N MET A 320 14.23 -5.32 0.29
CA MET A 320 14.38 -5.10 1.73
C MET A 320 13.52 -6.09 2.54
N GLU A 321 12.27 -6.31 2.13
CA GLU A 321 11.41 -7.30 2.77
C GLU A 321 11.98 -8.70 2.66
N LYS A 322 12.45 -9.10 1.47
CA LYS A 322 12.96 -10.44 1.20
C LYS A 322 14.18 -10.75 2.06
N ILE A 323 15.14 -9.82 2.12
CA ILE A 323 16.33 -9.98 2.96
C ILE A 323 15.95 -9.97 4.45
N GLN A 324 15.09 -9.05 4.89
CA GLN A 324 14.70 -8.96 6.30
C GLN A 324 13.92 -10.21 6.77
N LYS A 325 13.04 -10.76 5.93
CA LYS A 325 12.38 -12.05 6.17
C LYS A 325 13.40 -13.19 6.27
N SER A 326 14.43 -13.20 5.42
CA SER A 326 15.50 -14.19 5.47
C SER A 326 16.33 -14.11 6.75
N ILE A 327 16.70 -12.89 7.19
CA ILE A 327 17.42 -12.65 8.45
C ILE A 327 16.54 -13.05 9.63
N ASN A 328 15.25 -12.67 9.63
CA ASN A 328 14.29 -13.04 10.68
C ASN A 328 14.17 -14.54 10.87
N LYS A 329 14.26 -15.33 9.80
CA LYS A 329 14.29 -16.79 9.88
C LYS A 329 15.54 -17.27 10.62
N LEU A 330 16.71 -16.74 10.25
CA LEU A 330 17.99 -17.10 10.86
C LEU A 330 18.06 -16.71 12.35
N VAL A 331 17.54 -15.53 12.69
CA VAL A 331 17.39 -15.06 14.08
C VAL A 331 16.62 -16.08 14.92
N LYS A 332 15.46 -16.55 14.42
CA LYS A 332 14.62 -17.55 15.09
C LYS A 332 15.31 -18.93 15.16
N GLU A 333 16.00 -19.36 14.10
CA GLU A 333 16.78 -20.61 14.08
C GLU A 333 17.89 -20.64 15.15
N HIS A 334 18.40 -19.47 15.53
CA HIS A 334 19.38 -19.28 16.59
C HIS A 334 18.78 -18.92 17.96
N ASP A 335 17.47 -19.11 18.15
CA ASP A 335 16.71 -18.90 19.39
C ASP A 335 16.65 -17.46 19.91
N PHE A 336 17.07 -16.47 19.10
CA PHE A 336 16.87 -15.07 19.43
C PHE A 336 15.43 -14.64 19.15
N GLU A 337 14.96 -13.63 19.87
CA GLU A 337 13.58 -13.15 19.77
C GLU A 337 13.55 -11.63 19.58
N TYR A 338 12.82 -11.19 18.57
CA TYR A 338 12.53 -9.78 18.34
C TYR A 338 11.08 -9.45 18.69
N LEU A 339 10.90 -8.24 19.23
CA LEU A 339 9.59 -7.65 19.46
C LEU A 339 8.98 -7.12 18.17
N ARG A 340 9.79 -6.41 17.38
CA ARG A 340 9.40 -5.82 16.10
C ARG A 340 10.59 -5.63 15.18
N TYR A 341 10.31 -5.48 13.90
CA TYR A 341 11.27 -5.10 12.89
C TYR A 341 10.60 -4.20 11.86
N GLN A 342 11.39 -3.40 11.16
CA GLN A 342 10.91 -2.51 10.11
C GLN A 342 12.00 -2.29 9.07
N ASN A 343 11.59 -1.86 7.88
CA ASN A 343 12.47 -1.33 6.86
C ASN A 343 12.04 0.08 6.44
N PHE A 344 13.03 0.88 6.06
CA PHE A 344 12.85 2.22 5.50
C PHE A 344 14.00 2.48 4.52
N ALA A 345 13.70 3.07 3.37
CA ALA A 345 14.72 3.57 2.45
C ALA A 345 14.61 5.10 2.39
N ASP A 346 15.75 5.78 2.47
CA ASP A 346 15.90 7.16 1.98
C ASP A 346 16.55 7.14 0.59
N ASP A 347 16.94 8.29 0.07
CA ASP A 347 17.47 8.44 -1.29
C ASP A 347 18.68 7.54 -1.56
N ASP A 348 19.57 7.39 -0.56
CA ASP A 348 20.89 6.76 -0.73
C ASP A 348 21.04 5.46 0.07
N THR A 349 20.14 5.20 1.02
CA THR A 349 20.33 4.19 2.06
C THR A 349 19.07 3.39 2.34
N CYS A 350 19.25 2.08 2.46
CA CYS A 350 18.28 1.12 2.95
C CYS A 350 18.58 0.78 4.42
N TYR A 351 17.61 0.98 5.30
CA TYR A 351 17.69 0.62 6.71
C TYR A 351 16.82 -0.58 7.02
N LEU A 352 17.40 -1.59 7.67
CA LEU A 352 16.69 -2.72 8.25
C LEU A 352 16.85 -2.63 9.77
N SER A 353 15.76 -2.42 10.50
CA SER A 353 15.79 -2.20 11.95
C SER A 353 15.10 -3.33 12.70
N TRP A 354 15.63 -3.67 13.88
CA TRP A 354 15.09 -4.66 14.80
C TRP A 354 15.14 -4.17 16.24
N GLU A 355 14.11 -4.52 17.01
CA GLU A 355 14.09 -4.42 18.46
C GLU A 355 14.01 -5.82 19.05
N PHE A 356 15.07 -6.26 19.72
CA PHE A 356 15.22 -7.59 20.31
C PHE A 356 14.72 -7.65 21.75
N LEU A 357 13.95 -8.69 22.05
CA LEU A 357 13.61 -9.09 23.42
C LEU A 357 14.74 -9.92 24.03
N ILE A 358 15.31 -10.83 23.23
CA ILE A 358 16.42 -11.69 23.62
C ILE A 358 17.55 -11.45 22.62
N HIS A 359 18.59 -10.75 23.06
CA HIS A 359 19.78 -10.45 22.25
C HIS A 359 21.02 -11.20 22.73
N GLU A 360 20.97 -11.78 23.93
CA GLU A 360 22.04 -12.57 24.53
C GLU A 360 21.46 -13.84 25.14
N LEU A 361 22.11 -14.96 24.90
CA LEU A 361 21.74 -16.29 25.34
C LEU A 361 22.92 -16.95 26.05
N PRO A 362 22.68 -17.85 27.02
CA PRO A 362 23.73 -18.68 27.57
C PRO A 362 24.39 -19.53 26.48
N ASP A 363 25.56 -20.11 26.76
CA ASP A 363 26.26 -20.94 25.76
C ASP A 363 25.50 -22.24 25.45
N VAL A 364 24.78 -22.78 26.43
CA VAL A 364 24.19 -24.13 26.36
C VAL A 364 22.84 -24.16 25.63
N LYS A 365 22.77 -24.85 24.49
CA LYS A 365 21.53 -25.12 23.73
C LYS A 365 21.15 -26.59 23.82
N LEU A 366 19.87 -26.86 24.04
CA LEU A 366 19.31 -28.20 23.87
C LEU A 366 19.09 -28.45 22.38
N ARG A 367 19.76 -29.45 21.81
CA ARG A 367 19.48 -29.96 20.47
C ARG A 367 18.57 -31.17 20.58
N ILE A 368 17.32 -31.00 20.16
CA ILE A 368 16.37 -32.11 20.02
C ILE A 368 16.78 -32.91 18.78
N GLY A 369 17.06 -34.19 18.98
CA GLY A 369 17.36 -35.16 17.93
C GLY A 369 16.14 -35.96 17.53
N PRO A 370 16.34 -37.09 16.85
CA PRO A 370 15.24 -37.90 16.35
C PRO A 370 14.52 -38.65 17.48
N PRO A 371 13.29 -39.14 17.22
CA PRO A 371 12.60 -40.01 18.14
C PRO A 371 13.40 -41.29 18.41
N VAL A 372 13.32 -41.82 19.64
CA VAL A 372 14.10 -43.00 20.08
C VAL A 372 13.85 -44.25 19.22
N TYR A 373 12.70 -44.33 18.55
CA TYR A 373 12.30 -45.42 17.65
C TYR A 373 12.79 -45.25 16.20
N SER A 374 13.50 -44.16 15.87
CA SER A 374 14.12 -43.98 14.56
C SER A 374 15.56 -44.51 14.58
N GLU A 375 15.73 -45.81 14.36
CA GLU A 375 17.02 -46.50 14.51
C GLU A 375 18.17 -45.81 13.74
N GLN A 376 17.99 -45.57 12.43
CA GLN A 376 18.98 -44.89 11.60
C GLN A 376 19.22 -43.43 12.04
N GLY A 377 18.16 -42.73 12.47
CA GLY A 377 18.26 -41.37 12.96
C GLY A 377 19.07 -41.29 14.25
N VAL A 378 18.77 -42.17 15.20
CA VAL A 378 19.46 -42.26 16.49
C VAL A 378 20.93 -42.58 16.28
N LEU A 379 21.27 -43.58 15.46
CA LEU A 379 22.66 -43.91 15.13
C LEU A 379 23.43 -42.71 14.57
N ASN A 380 22.83 -42.00 13.61
CA ASN A 380 23.45 -40.80 13.05
C ASN A 380 23.57 -39.65 14.07
N PHE A 381 22.63 -39.54 15.00
CA PHE A 381 22.68 -38.51 16.02
C PHE A 381 23.81 -38.78 17.01
N ILE A 382 23.90 -39.99 17.58
CA ILE A 382 24.90 -40.30 18.61
C ILE A 382 26.34 -40.32 18.07
N THR A 383 26.55 -40.59 16.78
CA THR A 383 27.89 -40.48 16.15
C THR A 383 28.42 -39.05 16.09
N HIS A 384 27.54 -38.05 16.06
CA HIS A 384 27.89 -36.62 15.98
C HIS A 384 27.72 -35.87 17.32
N ASN A 385 27.43 -36.61 18.40
CA ASN A 385 27.13 -36.07 19.72
C ASN A 385 27.69 -37.02 20.79
N GLU A 386 28.80 -36.66 21.42
CA GLU A 386 29.44 -37.50 22.44
C GLU A 386 28.59 -37.64 23.72
N HIS A 387 27.91 -36.56 24.14
CA HIS A 387 27.04 -36.55 25.30
C HIS A 387 25.57 -36.41 24.89
N TYR A 388 24.82 -37.50 24.95
CA TYR A 388 23.40 -37.57 24.61
C TYR A 388 22.56 -38.17 25.74
N PHE A 389 21.27 -37.84 25.76
CA PHE A 389 20.29 -38.33 26.73
C PHE A 389 18.90 -38.37 26.09
N VAL A 390 17.97 -39.10 26.70
CA VAL A 390 16.57 -39.13 26.25
C VAL A 390 15.76 -38.09 27.01
N LYS A 391 15.00 -37.27 26.28
CA LYS A 391 14.00 -36.36 26.84
C LYS A 391 12.71 -36.56 26.07
N GLU A 392 11.62 -36.85 26.78
CA GLU A 392 10.35 -37.29 26.19
C GLU A 392 10.59 -38.46 25.24
N CYS A 393 10.15 -38.38 23.99
CA CYS A 393 10.32 -39.44 22.99
C CYS A 393 11.58 -39.27 22.13
N ASN A 394 12.47 -38.30 22.40
CA ASN A 394 13.60 -37.96 21.53
C ASN A 394 14.96 -38.16 22.19
N VAL A 395 15.95 -38.56 21.39
CA VAL A 395 17.37 -38.46 21.77
C VAL A 395 17.79 -37.00 21.63
N CYS A 396 18.47 -36.47 22.64
CA CYS A 396 18.83 -35.07 22.74
C CYS A 396 20.30 -34.93 23.14
N ALA A 397 20.89 -33.76 22.91
CA ALA A 397 22.22 -33.42 23.38
C ALA A 397 22.28 -31.95 23.78
N TYR A 398 23.11 -31.63 24.78
CA TYR A 398 23.50 -30.24 25.04
C TYR A 398 24.64 -29.88 24.10
N LYS A 399 24.51 -28.74 23.41
CA LYS A 399 25.55 -28.17 22.53
C LYS A 399 25.89 -26.76 22.94
N THR A 400 27.08 -26.31 22.58
CA THR A 400 27.44 -24.89 22.59
C THR A 400 26.75 -24.17 21.43
N ARG A 401 26.34 -22.91 21.66
CA ARG A 401 25.73 -22.09 20.62
C ARG A 401 26.79 -21.56 19.68
N LYS A 402 26.47 -21.52 18.39
CA LYS A 402 27.28 -20.80 17.41
C LYS A 402 27.30 -19.29 17.69
N TYR A 403 26.16 -18.74 18.11
CA TYR A 403 25.99 -17.32 18.43
C TYR A 403 25.39 -17.17 19.83
N LYS A 404 26.13 -16.52 20.74
CA LYS A 404 25.65 -16.16 22.09
C LYS A 404 24.97 -14.81 22.11
N ASN A 405 25.47 -13.88 21.30
CA ASN A 405 24.96 -12.54 21.17
C ASN A 405 24.56 -12.29 19.71
N ILE A 406 23.43 -11.62 19.53
CA ILE A 406 22.86 -11.31 18.21
C ILE A 406 23.83 -10.46 17.36
N GLN A 407 24.67 -9.64 17.99
CA GLN A 407 25.65 -8.82 17.30
C GLN A 407 26.65 -9.70 16.51
N ILE A 408 27.07 -10.83 17.06
CA ILE A 408 28.00 -11.76 16.39
C ILE A 408 27.34 -12.36 15.14
N LEU A 409 26.04 -12.66 15.22
CA LEU A 409 25.29 -13.13 14.05
C LEU A 409 25.26 -12.06 12.96
N PHE A 410 25.00 -10.81 13.33
CA PHE A 410 24.96 -9.68 12.39
C PHE A 410 26.35 -9.37 11.80
N GLU A 411 27.41 -9.49 12.59
CA GLU A 411 28.80 -9.38 12.10
C GLU A 411 29.09 -10.46 11.04
N ASP A 412 28.66 -11.70 11.24
CA ASP A 412 28.81 -12.76 10.24
C ASP A 412 27.98 -12.51 8.96
N ILE A 413 26.82 -11.87 9.09
CA ILE A 413 25.98 -11.45 7.96
C ILE A 413 26.72 -10.42 7.11
N VAL A 414 27.20 -9.32 7.72
CA VAL A 414 27.83 -8.22 6.99
C VAL A 414 29.20 -8.60 6.42
N ASN A 415 29.89 -9.56 7.04
CA ASN A 415 31.14 -10.14 6.53
C ASN A 415 30.93 -11.20 5.44
N GLY A 416 29.70 -11.43 4.98
CA GLY A 416 29.41 -12.35 3.88
C GLY A 416 29.51 -13.84 4.22
N LYS A 417 29.73 -14.22 5.49
CA LYS A 417 29.89 -15.63 5.89
C LYS A 417 28.60 -16.45 5.74
N LEU A 418 27.47 -15.78 5.57
CA LEU A 418 26.14 -16.39 5.48
C LEU A 418 25.52 -16.25 4.08
N LYS A 419 26.34 -15.96 3.05
CA LYS A 419 25.90 -15.73 1.67
C LYS A 419 25.09 -16.87 1.04
N ASN A 420 25.37 -18.10 1.44
CA ASN A 420 24.67 -19.29 0.97
C ASN A 420 23.43 -19.65 1.82
N ILE A 421 23.16 -18.90 2.89
CA ILE A 421 22.10 -19.19 3.87
C ILE A 421 20.99 -18.15 3.81
N ILE A 422 21.35 -16.87 3.67
CA ILE A 422 20.37 -15.78 3.55
C ILE A 422 20.26 -15.29 2.11
N THR A 423 19.14 -14.64 1.79
CA THR A 423 18.96 -14.04 0.47
C THR A 423 19.86 -12.83 0.27
N TYR A 424 20.48 -12.72 -0.90
CA TYR A 424 21.23 -11.54 -1.35
C TYR A 424 20.55 -10.91 -2.57
N PRO A 425 19.61 -9.96 -2.36
CA PRO A 425 19.03 -9.19 -3.45
C PRO A 425 20.07 -8.35 -4.19
N LYS A 426 19.76 -7.99 -5.45
CA LYS A 426 20.68 -7.28 -6.35
C LYS A 426 21.07 -5.88 -5.83
N TYR A 427 20.11 -5.15 -5.26
CA TYR A 427 20.28 -3.75 -4.87
C TYR A 427 20.32 -3.52 -3.36
N VAL A 428 19.92 -4.53 -2.57
CA VAL A 428 19.89 -4.45 -1.10
C VAL A 428 20.73 -5.60 -0.53
N CYS A 429 22.05 -5.46 -0.63
CA CYS A 429 23.01 -6.47 -0.18
C CYS A 429 23.46 -6.19 1.26
N PRO A 430 23.45 -7.17 2.18
CA PRO A 430 23.90 -6.94 3.54
C PRO A 430 25.43 -6.94 3.69
N GLU A 431 26.15 -7.39 2.67
CA GLU A 431 27.62 -7.45 2.68
C GLU A 431 28.19 -6.03 2.77
N ASN A 432 29.12 -5.81 3.70
CA ASN A 432 29.69 -4.50 4.03
C ASN A 432 28.67 -3.47 4.57
N ALA A 433 27.45 -3.89 4.94
CA ALA A 433 26.50 -3.01 5.61
C ALA A 433 27.05 -2.55 6.96
N LYS A 434 26.70 -1.33 7.36
CA LYS A 434 27.08 -0.77 8.65
C LYS A 434 26.07 -1.18 9.73
N ILE A 435 26.56 -1.74 10.83
CA ILE A 435 25.74 -2.11 11.99
C ILE A 435 25.64 -0.90 12.93
N ARG A 436 24.42 -0.42 13.19
CA ARG A 436 24.12 0.61 14.19
C ARG A 436 23.46 -0.03 15.40
N LEU A 437 24.14 0.03 16.54
CA LEU A 437 23.61 -0.43 17.82
C LEU A 437 22.82 0.68 18.50
N GLY A 438 21.81 0.33 19.30
CA GLY A 438 21.01 1.31 20.07
C GLY A 438 20.10 2.19 19.19
N THR A 439 20.00 1.90 17.90
CA THR A 439 19.22 2.67 16.93
C THR A 439 18.11 1.83 16.35
N PHE A 440 16.92 2.42 16.20
CA PHE A 440 15.80 1.85 15.43
C PHE A 440 15.25 2.94 14.53
N ILE A 441 15.43 2.79 13.23
CA ILE A 441 14.95 3.76 12.24
C ILE A 441 13.51 3.39 11.89
N GLU A 442 12.60 4.25 12.33
CA GLU A 442 11.17 4.17 12.01
C GLU A 442 10.93 4.65 10.59
N ARG A 443 9.98 4.02 9.91
CA ARG A 443 9.49 4.52 8.62
C ARG A 443 8.73 5.83 8.84
N LYS A 444 9.10 6.87 8.09
CA LYS A 444 8.41 8.15 8.09
C LYS A 444 7.09 8.10 7.33
#